data_AF-A0A4U7BJS6-F1
#
_entry.id   AF-A0A4U7BJS6-F1
#
_cell.length_a   1.000
_cell.length_b   1.000
_cell.length_c   1.000
_cell.angle_alpha   90.00
_cell.angle_beta   90.00
_cell.angle_gamma   90.00
#
_symmetry.space_group_name_H-M   'P 1'
#
loop_
_entity.id
_entity.type
_entity.pdbx_description
1 polymer ?
#
loop_
_entity_poly.entity_id
_entity_poly.type
_entity_poly.pdbx_seq_one_letter_code
_entity_poly.pdbx_strand_id
1 'polypeptide(L)'
;MFYSFFASKKWALWAYLGLFLLLLFLYLQTSFNVALNSWYNDFYNTIQKPKINAIVLNFDEAKFKQDFKITPSLLRELHIDSKDYNQSFVYEKAKAKKIQEIQNENKQRLNIETTQNSSYIDKDIFRQIIQILEEQKDYKEQNLTQISQKIKDKNILKQNLSLDQINLLVQSVIKANEQAKNSFENANFINKFAIYYYQNLLKYFLHTPAILEKPFYDLQDFYSLIFVFLGIAIPYVIIATINIYFASIYAFKWREAMTFSYLKFWKNKDDNIEGSSQRIQEDAYNFSKIVESLGLAFIKALMTLIAFIPILWNLSDLTTKALFFNLDENSSFYFLKNMDGLLVYIALFISLGGLIASWFVGIKLPGLEYNNQKAEAAFRKELVYAEDNRKEYAKNETIIELFTGLKFNYKRLFLHYGYFNIWLILFEQVIVIIPFLIMAPSLFGGIITLGIVMQINNAFDQVRSSFSVFITNWTTITQLRSIYKRLKEFEINIEYKDLIQKLS
;
A
#
# COMPACT_ATOMS: atom_id res chain seq x y z
N MET A 1 34.40 4.32 10.84
CA MET A 1 32.93 4.20 10.70
C MET A 1 32.50 3.05 9.78
N PHE A 2 32.54 3.20 8.45
CA PHE A 2 32.14 2.11 7.53
C PHE A 2 33.20 1.01 7.43
N TYR A 3 34.48 1.40 7.39
CA TYR A 3 35.61 0.49 7.26
C TYR A 3 35.64 -0.59 8.34
N SER A 4 35.37 -0.21 9.60
CA SER A 4 35.38 -1.14 10.74
C SER A 4 34.44 -2.33 10.57
N PHE A 5 33.35 -2.18 9.80
CA PHE A 5 32.35 -3.21 9.58
C PHE A 5 32.48 -3.89 8.21
N PHE A 6 32.59 -3.13 7.13
CA PHE A 6 32.60 -3.69 5.76
C PHE A 6 33.97 -4.16 5.28
N ALA A 7 35.07 -3.63 5.80
CA ALA A 7 36.43 -3.99 5.37
C ALA A 7 37.13 -4.99 6.31
N SER A 8 36.55 -5.25 7.48
CA SER A 8 37.10 -6.19 8.45
C SER A 8 36.74 -7.64 8.11
N LYS A 9 37.75 -8.52 7.99
CA LYS A 9 37.54 -9.97 7.79
C LYS A 9 36.65 -10.59 8.87
N LYS A 10 36.74 -10.12 10.12
CA LYS A 10 35.91 -10.61 11.25
C LYS A 10 34.42 -10.35 11.02
N TRP A 11 34.09 -9.23 10.39
CA TRP A 11 32.70 -8.75 10.25
C TRP A 11 32.13 -8.96 8.86
N ALA A 12 32.95 -9.36 7.88
CA ALA A 12 32.54 -9.51 6.47
C ALA A 12 31.28 -10.37 6.29
N LEU A 13 31.17 -11.50 7.00
CA LEU A 13 29.95 -12.33 6.94
C LEU A 13 28.72 -11.54 7.37
N TRP A 14 28.76 -10.89 8.54
CA TRP A 14 27.65 -10.06 9.02
C TRP A 14 27.36 -8.88 8.10
N ALA A 15 28.39 -8.22 7.57
CA ALA A 15 28.24 -7.06 6.72
C ALA A 15 27.56 -7.40 5.38
N TYR A 16 28.09 -8.37 4.64
CA TYR A 16 27.60 -8.65 3.28
C TYR A 16 26.42 -9.63 3.27
N LEU A 17 26.50 -10.73 4.03
CA LEU A 17 25.37 -11.69 4.10
C LEU A 17 24.20 -11.08 4.84
N GLY A 18 24.45 -10.32 5.91
CA GLY A 18 23.40 -9.62 6.64
C GLY A 18 22.71 -8.57 5.78
N LEU A 19 23.48 -7.75 5.04
CA LEU A 19 22.90 -6.81 4.08
C LEU A 19 22.08 -7.53 3.02
N PHE A 20 22.58 -8.61 2.43
CA PHE A 20 21.84 -9.41 1.46
C PHE A 20 20.51 -9.92 2.02
N LEU A 21 20.49 -10.45 3.26
CA LEU A 21 19.27 -10.94 3.89
C LEU A 21 18.25 -9.80 4.14
N LEU A 22 18.70 -8.63 4.59
CA LEU A 22 17.83 -7.46 4.73
C LEU A 22 17.20 -7.06 3.38
N LEU A 23 18.01 -7.03 2.31
CA LEU A 23 17.54 -6.73 0.97
C LEU A 23 16.54 -7.78 0.46
N LEU A 24 16.78 -9.06 0.75
CA LEU A 24 15.86 -10.15 0.40
C LEU A 24 14.52 -10.00 1.14
N PHE A 25 14.54 -9.64 2.42
CA PHE A 25 13.30 -9.41 3.19
C PHE A 25 12.52 -8.19 2.70
N LEU A 26 13.21 -7.11 2.31
CA LEU A 26 12.56 -5.96 1.68
C LEU A 26 11.95 -6.31 0.33
N TYR A 27 12.65 -7.10 -0.47
CA TYR A 27 12.14 -7.63 -1.74
C TYR A 27 10.87 -8.47 -1.54
N LEU A 28 10.87 -9.39 -0.58
CA LEU A 28 9.71 -10.21 -0.26
C LEU A 28 8.53 -9.37 0.24
N GLN A 29 8.76 -8.40 1.13
CA GLN A 29 7.72 -7.46 1.58
C GLN A 29 7.10 -6.68 0.41
N THR A 30 7.94 -6.15 -0.48
CA THR A 30 7.47 -5.41 -1.67
C THR A 30 6.66 -6.34 -2.58
N SER A 31 7.10 -7.57 -2.76
CA SER A 31 6.39 -8.58 -3.56
C SER A 31 5.03 -8.93 -2.98
N PHE A 32 4.93 -9.10 -1.65
CA PHE A 32 3.63 -9.33 -1.00
C PHE A 32 2.70 -8.13 -1.12
N ASN A 33 3.22 -6.89 -1.07
CA ASN A 33 2.42 -5.70 -1.34
C ASN A 33 1.88 -5.67 -2.78
N VAL A 34 2.67 -6.12 -3.76
CA VAL A 34 2.20 -6.26 -5.16
C VAL A 34 1.12 -7.35 -5.26
N ALA A 35 1.29 -8.48 -4.57
CA ALA A 35 0.28 -9.54 -4.54
C ALA A 35 -1.03 -9.07 -3.89
N LEU A 36 -0.95 -8.30 -2.79
CA LEU A 36 -2.11 -7.64 -2.17
C LEU A 36 -2.79 -6.66 -3.13
N ASN A 37 -2.00 -5.95 -3.94
CA ASN A 37 -2.54 -5.04 -4.95
C ASN A 37 -3.40 -5.77 -5.99
N SER A 38 -2.94 -6.93 -6.47
CA SER A 38 -3.75 -7.80 -7.34
C SER A 38 -5.00 -8.31 -6.62
N TRP A 39 -4.86 -8.70 -5.35
CA TRP A 39 -5.98 -9.14 -4.53
C TRP A 39 -7.06 -8.07 -4.37
N TYR A 40 -6.70 -6.80 -4.22
CA TYR A 40 -7.69 -5.72 -4.15
C TYR A 40 -8.59 -5.68 -5.38
N ASN A 41 -8.03 -5.84 -6.58
CA ASN A 41 -8.85 -5.85 -7.79
C ASN A 41 -9.90 -6.98 -7.74
N ASP A 42 -9.42 -8.19 -7.49
CA ASP A 42 -10.22 -9.41 -7.51
C ASP A 42 -11.28 -9.45 -6.40
N PHE A 43 -10.91 -9.03 -5.19
CA PHE A 43 -11.81 -8.96 -4.05
C PHE A 43 -12.94 -7.95 -4.26
N TYR A 44 -12.61 -6.72 -4.63
CA TYR A 44 -13.61 -5.67 -4.77
C TYR A 44 -14.54 -5.92 -5.97
N ASN A 45 -14.04 -6.50 -7.07
CA ASN A 45 -14.91 -6.93 -8.18
C ASN A 45 -15.89 -8.03 -7.77
N THR A 46 -15.44 -8.99 -6.95
CA THR A 46 -16.25 -10.10 -6.47
C THR A 46 -17.43 -9.61 -5.62
N ILE A 47 -17.18 -8.68 -4.68
CA ILE A 47 -18.22 -8.15 -3.80
C ILE A 47 -19.20 -7.20 -4.49
N GLN A 48 -18.84 -6.63 -5.66
CA GLN A 48 -19.74 -5.77 -6.44
C GLN A 48 -20.83 -6.53 -7.19
N LYS A 49 -20.62 -7.82 -7.47
CA LYS A 49 -21.59 -8.68 -8.18
C LYS A 49 -22.08 -9.82 -7.27
N PRO A 50 -22.69 -9.53 -6.11
CA PRO A 50 -23.16 -10.59 -5.23
C PRO A 50 -24.36 -11.31 -5.88
N LYS A 51 -24.44 -12.63 -5.71
CA LYS A 51 -25.56 -13.47 -6.20
C LYS A 51 -26.96 -13.01 -5.75
N ILE A 52 -27.05 -12.18 -4.70
CA ILE A 52 -28.30 -11.53 -4.29
C ILE A 52 -28.92 -10.71 -5.44
N ASN A 53 -28.11 -10.12 -6.33
CA ASN A 53 -28.59 -9.40 -7.52
C ASN A 53 -29.19 -10.34 -8.58
N ALA A 54 -28.86 -11.63 -8.57
CA ALA A 54 -29.50 -12.61 -9.45
C ALA A 54 -30.97 -12.87 -9.05
N ILE A 55 -31.32 -12.66 -7.79
CA ILE A 55 -32.72 -12.77 -7.30
C ILE A 55 -33.55 -11.58 -7.83
N VAL A 56 -32.90 -10.47 -8.23
CA VAL A 56 -33.52 -9.27 -8.81
C VAL A 56 -33.67 -9.36 -10.34
N LEU A 57 -33.00 -10.31 -11.01
CA LEU A 57 -32.95 -10.43 -12.48
C LEU A 57 -34.28 -10.78 -13.17
N ASN A 58 -35.35 -11.09 -12.44
CA ASN A 58 -36.68 -11.27 -13.04
C ASN A 58 -37.45 -9.95 -13.21
N PHE A 59 -36.88 -8.80 -12.87
CA PHE A 59 -37.48 -7.50 -13.13
C PHE A 59 -37.19 -7.04 -14.57
N ASP A 60 -38.10 -7.35 -15.48
CA ASP A 60 -38.08 -6.84 -16.86
C ASP A 60 -38.44 -5.34 -16.88
N GLU A 61 -37.41 -4.51 -16.88
CA GLU A 61 -37.56 -3.05 -16.86
C GLU A 61 -38.21 -2.52 -18.14
N ALA A 62 -37.97 -3.15 -19.30
CA ALA A 62 -38.54 -2.71 -20.57
C ALA A 62 -40.05 -2.93 -20.57
N LYS A 63 -40.50 -4.09 -20.08
CA LYS A 63 -41.92 -4.39 -19.88
C LYS A 63 -42.53 -3.49 -18.81
N PHE A 64 -41.86 -3.29 -17.68
CA PHE A 64 -42.34 -2.39 -16.63
C PHE A 64 -42.55 -0.97 -17.15
N LYS A 65 -41.59 -0.44 -17.92
CA LYS A 65 -41.70 0.89 -18.53
C LYS A 65 -42.83 0.99 -19.55
N GLN A 66 -43.10 -0.09 -20.29
CA GLN A 66 -44.20 -0.17 -21.26
C GLN A 66 -45.58 -0.21 -20.58
N ASP A 67 -45.68 -0.90 -19.46
CA ASP A 67 -46.92 -1.06 -18.68
C ASP A 67 -47.15 0.08 -17.67
N PHE A 68 -46.14 0.92 -17.43
CA PHE A 68 -46.18 1.97 -16.42
C PHE A 68 -47.19 3.08 -16.76
N LYS A 69 -48.24 3.18 -15.95
CA LYS A 69 -49.24 4.26 -16.01
C LYS A 69 -49.40 4.92 -14.67
N ILE A 70 -49.35 6.24 -14.66
CA ILE A 70 -49.50 7.03 -13.44
C ILE A 70 -50.99 7.21 -13.16
N THR A 71 -51.45 6.61 -12.07
CA THR A 71 -52.85 6.64 -11.62
C THR A 71 -53.00 7.33 -10.26
N PRO A 72 -54.16 7.90 -9.94
CA PRO A 72 -54.41 8.53 -8.63
C PRO A 72 -54.33 7.56 -7.43
N SER A 73 -54.43 6.25 -7.67
CA SER A 73 -54.18 5.22 -6.67
C SER A 73 -52.68 5.03 -6.43
N LEU A 74 -51.87 4.93 -7.49
CA LEU A 74 -50.42 4.78 -7.40
C LEU A 74 -49.76 5.96 -6.66
N LEU A 75 -50.19 7.19 -6.92
CA LEU A 75 -49.65 8.38 -6.23
C LEU A 75 -49.93 8.35 -4.72
N ARG A 76 -51.13 7.91 -4.33
CA ARG A 76 -51.48 7.70 -2.91
C ARG A 76 -50.65 6.58 -2.28
N GLU A 77 -50.42 5.50 -3.03
CA GLU A 77 -49.65 4.34 -2.60
C GLU A 77 -48.15 4.61 -2.44
N LEU A 78 -47.63 5.61 -3.16
CA LEU A 78 -46.24 6.07 -3.11
C LEU A 78 -46.06 7.28 -2.19
N HIS A 79 -47.13 7.75 -1.53
CA HIS A 79 -47.15 8.96 -0.70
C HIS A 79 -46.58 10.18 -1.43
N ILE A 80 -47.01 10.41 -2.68
CA ILE A 80 -46.60 11.57 -3.49
C ILE A 80 -47.80 12.51 -3.60
N ASP A 81 -47.62 13.76 -3.17
CA ASP A 81 -48.66 14.78 -3.27
C ASP A 81 -48.80 15.26 -4.73
N SER A 82 -50.04 15.46 -5.17
CA SER A 82 -50.38 15.72 -6.57
C SER A 82 -49.82 17.04 -7.14
N LYS A 83 -49.28 17.91 -6.28
CA LYS A 83 -48.75 19.22 -6.64
C LYS A 83 -47.24 19.24 -6.97
N ASP A 84 -46.47 18.21 -6.61
CA ASP A 84 -44.99 18.15 -6.77
C ASP A 84 -44.52 17.15 -7.85
N TYR A 85 -45.31 17.00 -8.92
CA TYR A 85 -45.16 15.90 -9.85
C TYR A 85 -44.01 16.07 -10.87
N ASN A 86 -42.99 15.22 -10.77
CA ASN A 86 -42.05 14.91 -11.84
C ASN A 86 -42.21 13.44 -12.27
N GLN A 87 -42.56 13.20 -13.54
CA GLN A 87 -42.78 11.86 -14.10
C GLN A 87 -41.61 10.90 -13.86
N SER A 88 -40.37 11.40 -14.01
CA SER A 88 -39.16 10.61 -13.79
C SER A 88 -39.00 10.19 -12.33
N PHE A 89 -39.39 11.06 -11.39
CA PHE A 89 -39.32 10.77 -9.96
C PHE A 89 -40.37 9.75 -9.53
N VAL A 90 -41.60 9.85 -10.04
CA VAL A 90 -42.67 8.88 -9.77
C VAL A 90 -42.32 7.51 -10.35
N TYR A 91 -41.74 7.47 -11.55
CA TYR A 91 -41.27 6.22 -12.16
C TYR A 91 -40.19 5.52 -11.32
N GLU A 92 -39.15 6.24 -10.90
CA GLU A 92 -38.08 5.65 -10.08
C GLU A 92 -38.58 5.16 -8.71
N LYS A 93 -39.49 5.91 -8.07
CA LYS A 93 -40.07 5.49 -6.78
C LYS A 93 -40.98 4.26 -6.93
N ALA A 94 -41.75 4.18 -8.02
CA ALA A 94 -42.58 3.02 -8.34
C ALA A 94 -41.73 1.79 -8.68
N LYS A 95 -40.67 1.97 -9.47
CA LYS A 95 -39.70 0.92 -9.83
C LYS A 95 -39.03 0.35 -8.57
N ALA A 96 -38.53 1.22 -7.68
CA ALA A 96 -37.90 0.81 -6.44
C ALA A 96 -38.85 0.02 -5.53
N LYS A 97 -40.10 0.46 -5.39
CA LYS A 97 -41.12 -0.27 -4.63
C LYS A 97 -41.42 -1.65 -5.24
N LYS A 98 -41.53 -1.73 -6.57
CA LYS A 98 -41.81 -3.01 -7.25
C LYS A 98 -40.67 -4.01 -7.12
N ILE A 99 -39.43 -3.54 -7.19
CA ILE A 99 -38.24 -4.35 -6.91
C ILE A 99 -38.26 -4.86 -5.47
N GLN A 100 -38.67 -4.03 -4.51
CA GLN A 100 -38.77 -4.41 -3.10
C GLN A 100 -39.86 -5.45 -2.82
N GLU A 101 -41.02 -5.36 -3.51
CA GLU A 101 -42.06 -6.39 -3.46
C GLU A 101 -41.57 -7.74 -3.98
N ILE A 102 -40.91 -7.74 -5.15
CA ILE A 102 -40.33 -8.95 -5.74
C ILE A 102 -39.28 -9.57 -4.80
N GLN A 103 -38.47 -8.75 -4.15
CA GLN A 103 -37.51 -9.20 -3.14
C GLN A 103 -38.20 -9.86 -1.94
N ASN A 104 -39.33 -9.31 -1.46
CA ASN A 104 -40.09 -9.86 -0.33
C ASN A 104 -40.79 -11.18 -0.70
N GLU A 105 -41.37 -11.27 -1.90
CA GLU A 105 -41.99 -12.50 -2.42
C GLU A 105 -40.95 -13.61 -2.63
N ASN A 106 -39.78 -13.27 -3.18
CA ASN A 106 -38.69 -14.23 -3.36
C ASN A 106 -38.07 -14.67 -2.03
N LYS A 107 -38.01 -13.78 -1.03
CA LYS A 107 -37.59 -14.13 0.34
C LYS A 107 -38.56 -15.10 1.02
N GLN A 108 -39.87 -15.00 0.73
CA GLN A 108 -40.86 -16.00 1.15
C GLN A 108 -40.71 -17.33 0.40
N ARG A 109 -40.39 -17.32 -0.90
CA ARG A 109 -40.11 -18.55 -1.67
C ARG A 109 -38.83 -19.26 -1.24
N LEU A 110 -37.78 -18.53 -0.88
CA LEU A 110 -36.51 -19.08 -0.36
C LEU A 110 -36.67 -19.79 0.99
N ASN A 111 -37.62 -19.38 1.83
CA ASN A 111 -37.95 -20.12 3.07
C ASN A 111 -38.67 -21.46 2.80
N ILE A 112 -39.24 -21.63 1.60
CA ILE A 112 -39.91 -22.88 1.18
C ILE A 112 -38.91 -23.80 0.45
N GLU A 113 -37.96 -23.23 -0.31
CA GLU A 113 -36.95 -23.97 -1.08
C GLU A 113 -35.70 -24.42 -0.29
N THR A 114 -35.48 -23.94 0.94
CA THR A 114 -34.40 -24.45 1.82
C THR A 114 -34.51 -25.95 2.12
N THR A 115 -35.60 -26.62 1.74
CA THR A 115 -35.78 -28.07 1.91
C THR A 115 -35.47 -28.88 0.64
N GLN A 116 -35.42 -28.29 -0.56
CA GLN A 116 -35.17 -29.05 -1.80
C GLN A 116 -34.44 -28.23 -2.87
N ASN A 117 -33.17 -28.62 -3.12
CA ASN A 117 -32.42 -28.47 -4.38
C ASN A 117 -32.57 -27.15 -5.15
N SER A 118 -31.68 -26.18 -4.91
CA SER A 118 -31.37 -25.17 -5.93
C SER A 118 -29.87 -25.15 -6.29
N SER A 119 -29.61 -25.70 -7.48
CA SER A 119 -28.57 -25.33 -8.45
C SER A 119 -27.27 -24.69 -7.91
N TYR A 120 -26.42 -25.53 -7.33
CA TYR A 120 -24.97 -25.33 -7.29
C TYR A 120 -24.41 -25.68 -8.67
N ILE A 121 -23.87 -24.74 -9.45
CA ILE A 121 -22.86 -25.17 -10.45
C ILE A 121 -21.68 -25.63 -9.60
N ASP A 122 -21.54 -26.94 -9.49
CA ASP A 122 -20.62 -27.57 -8.57
C ASP A 122 -19.19 -27.08 -8.81
N LYS A 123 -18.44 -26.76 -7.75
CA LYS A 123 -17.00 -26.43 -7.87
C LYS A 123 -16.24 -27.54 -8.60
N ASP A 124 -16.77 -28.76 -8.55
CA ASP A 124 -16.26 -29.92 -9.27
C ASP A 124 -16.38 -29.82 -10.79
N ILE A 125 -17.38 -29.12 -11.34
CA ILE A 125 -17.50 -28.92 -12.80
C ILE A 125 -16.39 -28.01 -13.31
N PHE A 126 -16.14 -26.88 -12.63
CA PHE A 126 -15.02 -26.00 -12.98
C PHE A 126 -13.68 -26.71 -12.85
N ARG A 127 -13.46 -27.47 -11.76
CA ARG A 127 -12.25 -28.28 -11.58
C ARG A 127 -12.04 -29.26 -12.72
N GLN A 128 -13.08 -29.98 -13.15
CA GLN A 128 -12.98 -30.94 -14.25
C GLN A 128 -12.69 -30.25 -15.59
N ILE A 129 -13.34 -29.12 -15.87
CA ILE A 129 -13.06 -28.32 -17.08
C ILE A 129 -11.59 -27.90 -17.11
N ILE A 130 -11.06 -27.42 -15.98
CA ILE A 130 -9.67 -26.98 -15.86
C ILE A 130 -8.70 -28.15 -16.00
N GLN A 131 -8.98 -29.30 -15.37
CA GLN A 131 -8.14 -30.49 -15.50
C GLN A 131 -8.10 -31.01 -16.95
N ILE A 132 -9.24 -31.03 -17.64
CA ILE A 132 -9.33 -31.43 -19.05
C ILE A 132 -8.55 -30.45 -19.94
N LEU A 133 -8.63 -29.16 -19.63
CA LEU A 133 -7.87 -28.12 -20.32
C LEU A 133 -6.36 -28.24 -20.06
N GLU A 134 -5.92 -28.52 -18.83
CA GLU A 134 -4.50 -28.68 -18.47
C GLU A 134 -3.86 -29.95 -19.08
N GLU A 135 -4.64 -31.01 -19.31
CA GLU A 135 -4.22 -32.18 -20.08
C GLU A 135 -3.91 -31.85 -21.56
N GLN A 136 -4.52 -30.78 -22.11
CA GLN A 136 -4.27 -30.29 -23.47
C GLN A 136 -3.12 -29.28 -23.43
N LYS A 137 -1.88 -29.76 -23.59
CA LYS A 137 -0.61 -28.98 -23.51
C LYS A 137 -0.51 -27.72 -24.40
N ASP A 138 -1.50 -27.39 -25.23
CA ASP A 138 -1.48 -26.23 -26.14
C ASP A 138 -2.87 -25.55 -26.20
N TYR A 139 -2.97 -24.36 -25.60
CA TYR A 139 -4.19 -23.56 -25.45
C TYR A 139 -4.32 -22.52 -26.56
N LYS A 140 -4.46 -22.94 -27.81
CA LYS A 140 -4.87 -22.04 -28.89
C LYS A 140 -6.30 -22.37 -29.30
N GLU A 141 -7.11 -21.33 -29.51
CA GLU A 141 -8.55 -21.27 -29.80
C GLU A 141 -9.18 -22.33 -30.74
N GLN A 142 -8.41 -23.21 -31.36
CA GLN A 142 -8.87 -24.08 -32.45
C GLN A 142 -9.73 -25.28 -32.03
N ASN A 143 -10.17 -25.41 -30.77
CA ASN A 143 -10.96 -26.58 -30.36
C ASN A 143 -12.02 -26.34 -29.28
N LEU A 144 -12.58 -25.13 -29.15
CA LEU A 144 -13.68 -24.82 -28.22
C LEU A 144 -14.83 -25.83 -28.31
N THR A 145 -15.30 -26.16 -29.53
CA THR A 145 -16.40 -27.12 -29.73
C THR A 145 -15.99 -28.55 -29.38
N GLN A 146 -14.76 -28.98 -29.71
CA GLN A 146 -14.27 -30.33 -29.36
C GLN A 146 -13.99 -30.48 -27.86
N ILE A 147 -13.51 -29.42 -27.20
CA ILE A 147 -13.25 -29.39 -25.76
C ILE A 147 -14.57 -29.39 -25.00
N SER A 148 -15.53 -28.54 -25.38
CA SER A 148 -16.87 -28.52 -24.78
C SER A 148 -17.62 -29.84 -24.99
N GLN A 149 -17.47 -30.47 -26.16
CA GLN A 149 -18.05 -31.79 -26.42
C GLN A 149 -17.37 -32.88 -25.57
N LYS A 150 -16.03 -32.89 -25.48
CA LYS A 150 -15.30 -33.82 -24.58
C LYS A 150 -15.62 -33.60 -23.11
N ILE A 151 -15.84 -32.37 -22.67
CA ILE A 151 -16.30 -32.04 -21.32
C ILE A 151 -17.70 -32.62 -21.12
N LYS A 152 -18.62 -32.42 -22.07
CA LYS A 152 -19.96 -33.00 -22.04
C LYS A 152 -19.93 -34.54 -22.00
N ASP A 153 -18.99 -35.15 -22.72
CA ASP A 153 -18.83 -36.62 -22.81
C ASP A 153 -18.10 -37.22 -21.59
N LYS A 154 -17.16 -36.50 -20.96
CA LYS A 154 -16.47 -36.91 -19.72
C LYS A 154 -17.33 -36.68 -18.46
N ASN A 155 -18.32 -35.77 -18.50
CA ASN A 155 -19.16 -35.47 -17.34
C ASN A 155 -20.29 -36.48 -17.15
N ILE A 156 -19.93 -37.58 -16.50
CA ILE A 156 -20.77 -38.20 -15.49
C ILE A 156 -21.00 -37.12 -14.40
N LEU A 157 -22.17 -36.44 -14.36
CA LEU A 157 -22.77 -35.85 -13.14
C LEU A 157 -24.08 -35.08 -13.45
N LYS A 158 -25.22 -35.67 -13.07
CA LYS A 158 -26.39 -35.13 -12.33
C LYS A 158 -26.99 -33.71 -12.59
N GLN A 159 -26.44 -32.85 -13.45
CA GLN A 159 -27.03 -31.54 -13.77
C GLN A 159 -27.11 -31.33 -15.29
N ASN A 160 -28.32 -31.06 -15.79
CA ASN A 160 -28.63 -30.77 -17.19
C ASN A 160 -28.10 -29.36 -17.60
N LEU A 161 -26.79 -29.16 -17.64
CA LEU A 161 -26.18 -27.95 -18.21
C LEU A 161 -26.23 -28.01 -19.75
N SER A 162 -26.67 -26.92 -20.37
CA SER A 162 -26.69 -26.77 -21.83
C SER A 162 -25.26 -26.63 -22.40
N LEU A 163 -25.07 -26.97 -23.67
CA LEU A 163 -23.78 -26.84 -24.36
C LEU A 163 -23.30 -25.37 -24.37
N ASP A 164 -24.23 -24.42 -24.43
CA ASP A 164 -23.94 -22.98 -24.39
C ASP A 164 -23.42 -22.53 -23.01
N GLN A 165 -23.98 -23.06 -21.92
CA GLN A 165 -23.46 -22.81 -20.57
C GLN A 165 -22.05 -23.37 -20.41
N ILE A 166 -21.77 -24.55 -20.96
CA ILE A 166 -20.42 -25.13 -20.97
C ILE A 166 -19.47 -24.26 -21.80
N ASN A 167 -19.87 -23.79 -22.98
CA ASN A 167 -19.05 -22.90 -23.81
C ASN A 167 -18.66 -21.59 -23.09
N LEU A 168 -19.62 -20.95 -22.40
CA LEU A 168 -19.35 -19.74 -21.62
C LEU A 168 -18.36 -20.01 -20.46
N LEU A 169 -18.50 -21.15 -19.79
CA LEU A 169 -17.58 -21.59 -18.74
C LEU A 169 -16.16 -21.80 -19.30
N VAL A 170 -16.02 -22.53 -20.41
CA VAL A 170 -14.72 -22.75 -21.06
C VAL A 170 -14.09 -21.42 -21.49
N GLN A 171 -14.86 -20.50 -22.09
CA GLN A 171 -14.36 -19.18 -22.49
C GLN A 171 -13.84 -18.36 -21.29
N SER A 172 -14.59 -18.34 -20.18
CA SER A 172 -14.14 -17.65 -18.96
C SER A 172 -12.84 -18.21 -18.40
N VAL A 173 -12.63 -19.53 -18.48
CA VAL A 173 -11.38 -20.18 -18.05
C VAL A 173 -10.22 -19.84 -18.98
N ILE A 174 -10.44 -19.84 -20.31
CA ILE A 174 -9.42 -19.45 -21.29
C ILE A 174 -9.00 -18.00 -21.05
N LYS A 175 -9.97 -17.08 -20.92
CA LYS A 175 -9.70 -15.66 -20.66
C LYS A 175 -8.91 -15.45 -19.37
N ALA A 176 -9.28 -16.16 -18.30
CA ALA A 176 -8.55 -16.14 -17.03
C ALA A 176 -7.09 -16.62 -17.18
N ASN A 177 -6.87 -17.69 -17.96
CA ASN A 177 -5.52 -18.20 -18.25
C ASN A 177 -4.68 -17.22 -19.10
N GLU A 178 -5.27 -16.61 -20.13
CA GLU A 178 -4.60 -15.59 -20.94
C GLU A 178 -4.23 -14.36 -20.12
N GLN A 179 -5.15 -13.89 -19.26
CA GLN A 179 -4.88 -12.78 -18.35
C GLN A 179 -3.75 -13.11 -17.37
N ALA A 180 -3.75 -14.31 -16.79
CA ALA A 180 -2.67 -14.78 -15.93
C ALA A 180 -1.32 -14.85 -16.66
N LYS A 181 -1.31 -15.31 -17.92
CA LYS A 181 -0.10 -15.37 -18.74
C LYS A 181 0.42 -13.99 -19.11
N ASN A 182 -0.45 -13.12 -19.62
CA ASN A 182 -0.10 -11.75 -20.04
C ASN A 182 0.42 -10.93 -18.86
N SER A 183 -0.22 -11.03 -17.69
CA SER A 183 0.24 -10.35 -16.48
C SER A 183 1.63 -10.83 -16.04
N PHE A 184 1.92 -12.13 -16.15
CA PHE A 184 3.23 -12.68 -15.81
C PHE A 184 4.33 -12.31 -16.82
N GLU A 185 4.02 -12.34 -18.12
CA GLU A 185 4.99 -12.02 -19.19
C GLU A 185 5.38 -10.54 -19.18
N ASN A 186 4.42 -9.64 -18.97
CA ASN A 186 4.65 -8.19 -18.92
C ASN A 186 5.22 -7.69 -17.59
N ALA A 187 5.30 -8.56 -16.57
CA ALA A 187 5.84 -8.18 -15.27
C ALA A 187 7.36 -8.08 -15.28
N ASN A 188 7.88 -7.07 -14.59
CA ASN A 188 9.31 -6.98 -14.31
C ASN A 188 9.74 -8.07 -13.30
N PHE A 189 11.04 -8.23 -13.10
CA PHE A 189 11.60 -9.23 -12.19
C PHE A 189 11.00 -9.17 -10.78
N ILE A 190 10.79 -7.96 -10.23
CA ILE A 190 10.22 -7.76 -8.89
C ILE A 190 8.76 -8.24 -8.83
N ASN A 191 7.98 -7.96 -9.87
CA ASN A 191 6.56 -8.30 -9.92
C ASN A 191 6.31 -9.76 -10.30
N LYS A 192 7.23 -10.42 -11.03
CA LYS A 192 7.06 -11.83 -11.45
C LYS A 192 6.87 -12.76 -10.27
N PHE A 193 7.68 -12.63 -9.22
CA PHE A 193 7.51 -13.46 -8.03
C PHE A 193 6.16 -13.19 -7.34
N ALA A 194 5.78 -11.92 -7.19
CA ALA A 194 4.50 -11.53 -6.59
C ALA A 194 3.30 -12.12 -7.34
N ILE A 195 3.30 -12.01 -8.67
CA ILE A 195 2.24 -12.52 -9.54
C ILE A 195 2.21 -14.04 -9.48
N TYR A 196 3.35 -14.71 -9.62
CA TYR A 196 3.43 -16.16 -9.50
C TYR A 196 2.91 -16.65 -8.14
N TYR A 197 3.31 -15.99 -7.06
CA TYR A 197 2.86 -16.32 -5.71
C TYR A 197 1.34 -16.15 -5.57
N TYR A 198 0.80 -15.03 -6.04
CA TYR A 198 -0.63 -14.75 -6.04
C TYR A 198 -1.43 -15.78 -6.84
N GLN A 199 -0.99 -16.09 -8.07
CA GLN A 199 -1.61 -17.10 -8.93
C GLN A 199 -1.60 -18.49 -8.28
N ASN A 200 -0.54 -18.86 -7.56
CA ASN A 200 -0.50 -20.12 -6.83
C ASN A 200 -1.48 -20.16 -5.67
N LEU A 201 -1.67 -19.05 -4.95
CA LEU A 201 -2.71 -18.97 -3.91
C LEU A 201 -4.11 -19.11 -4.53
N LEU A 202 -4.36 -18.46 -5.68
CA LEU A 202 -5.61 -18.62 -6.42
C LEU A 202 -5.81 -20.07 -6.88
N LYS A 203 -4.79 -20.73 -7.43
CA LYS A 203 -4.85 -22.16 -7.80
C LYS A 203 -5.16 -23.04 -6.59
N TYR A 204 -4.59 -22.73 -5.44
CA TYR A 204 -4.82 -23.52 -4.23
C TYR A 204 -6.25 -23.37 -3.69
N PHE A 205 -6.75 -22.13 -3.57
CA PHE A 205 -8.04 -21.84 -2.92
C PHE A 205 -9.25 -21.79 -3.87
N LEU A 206 -9.02 -21.54 -5.16
CA LEU A 206 -10.03 -21.38 -6.21
C LEU A 206 -9.79 -22.26 -7.44
N HIS A 207 -8.73 -23.08 -7.46
CA HIS A 207 -8.40 -24.02 -8.56
C HIS A 207 -8.16 -23.36 -9.92
N THR A 208 -7.97 -22.04 -9.95
CA THR A 208 -7.78 -21.25 -11.17
C THR A 208 -6.60 -20.29 -10.98
N PRO A 209 -5.81 -20.00 -12.03
CA PRO A 209 -4.70 -19.05 -11.94
C PRO A 209 -5.15 -17.58 -11.88
N ALA A 210 -6.40 -17.29 -12.24
CA ALA A 210 -7.01 -15.96 -12.13
C ALA A 210 -8.50 -16.10 -11.80
N ILE A 211 -9.11 -15.05 -11.24
CA ILE A 211 -10.54 -15.06 -10.95
C ILE A 211 -11.35 -15.19 -12.24
N LEU A 212 -12.23 -16.19 -12.26
CA LEU A 212 -13.17 -16.37 -13.34
C LEU A 212 -14.17 -15.22 -13.35
N GLU A 213 -14.37 -14.61 -14.53
CA GLU A 213 -15.42 -13.63 -14.72
C GLU A 213 -16.79 -14.34 -14.65
N LYS A 214 -17.46 -14.18 -13.51
CA LYS A 214 -18.81 -14.70 -13.29
C LYS A 214 -19.83 -13.55 -13.37
N PRO A 215 -21.07 -13.81 -13.81
CA PRO A 215 -22.13 -12.82 -13.70
C PRO A 215 -22.44 -12.51 -12.22
N PHE A 216 -22.29 -13.51 -11.35
CA PHE A 216 -22.48 -13.39 -9.91
C PHE A 216 -21.50 -14.26 -9.13
N TYR A 217 -21.09 -13.77 -7.96
CA TYR A 217 -20.22 -14.49 -7.03
C TYR A 217 -21.00 -14.91 -5.77
N ASP A 218 -20.61 -16.05 -5.20
CA ASP A 218 -21.21 -16.61 -4.00
C ASP A 218 -20.37 -16.37 -2.72
N LEU A 219 -20.91 -16.78 -1.58
CA LEU A 219 -20.22 -16.65 -0.29
C LEU A 219 -18.91 -17.43 -0.25
N GLN A 220 -18.79 -18.52 -0.99
CA GLN A 220 -17.59 -19.34 -0.96
C GLN A 220 -16.45 -18.70 -1.76
N ASP A 221 -16.75 -18.02 -2.86
CA ASP A 221 -15.78 -17.18 -3.59
C ASP A 221 -15.21 -16.09 -2.66
N PHE A 222 -16.08 -15.43 -1.87
CA PHE A 222 -15.67 -14.46 -0.86
C PHE A 222 -14.71 -15.06 0.18
N TYR A 223 -15.08 -16.17 0.84
CA TYR A 223 -14.22 -16.80 1.84
C TYR A 223 -12.91 -17.32 1.25
N SER A 224 -12.92 -17.86 0.03
CA SER A 224 -11.71 -18.28 -0.67
C SER A 224 -10.76 -17.08 -0.86
N LEU A 225 -11.27 -15.90 -1.25
CA LEU A 225 -10.45 -14.69 -1.36
C LEU A 225 -9.95 -14.19 0.00
N ILE A 226 -10.70 -14.36 1.09
CA ILE A 226 -10.19 -14.08 2.45
C ILE A 226 -9.02 -15.00 2.79
N PHE A 227 -9.08 -16.29 2.44
CA PHE A 227 -7.95 -17.20 2.67
C PHE A 227 -6.74 -16.86 1.78
N VAL A 228 -6.96 -16.42 0.53
CA VAL A 228 -5.89 -15.87 -0.31
C VAL A 228 -5.25 -14.65 0.34
N PHE A 229 -6.04 -13.73 0.88
CA PHE A 229 -5.52 -12.57 1.64
C PHE A 229 -4.67 -13.02 2.83
N LEU A 230 -5.15 -13.95 3.65
CA LEU A 230 -4.39 -14.48 4.78
C LEU A 230 -3.10 -15.16 4.32
N GLY A 231 -3.15 -15.86 3.19
CA GLY A 231 -2.00 -16.45 2.52
C GLY A 231 -0.93 -15.43 2.15
N ILE A 232 -1.27 -14.16 1.91
CA ILE A 232 -0.31 -13.08 1.65
C ILE A 232 0.08 -12.36 2.95
N ALA A 233 -0.90 -12.02 3.78
CA ALA A 233 -0.74 -11.17 4.96
C ALA A 233 0.09 -11.85 6.06
N ILE A 234 -0.11 -13.15 6.31
CA ILE A 234 0.63 -13.86 7.37
C ILE A 234 2.13 -13.94 7.04
N PRO A 235 2.56 -14.40 5.85
CA PRO A 235 3.97 -14.35 5.47
C PRO A 235 4.56 -12.94 5.48
N TYR A 236 3.79 -11.93 5.04
CA TYR A 236 4.22 -10.54 5.12
C TYR A 236 4.55 -10.12 6.55
N VAL A 237 3.66 -10.38 7.51
CA VAL A 237 3.87 -10.04 8.93
C VAL A 237 5.10 -10.76 9.49
N ILE A 238 5.28 -12.04 9.17
CA ILE A 238 6.43 -12.84 9.62
C ILE A 238 7.73 -12.24 9.07
N ILE A 239 7.82 -11.99 7.77
CA ILE A 239 9.00 -11.42 7.13
C ILE A 239 9.28 -10.00 7.64
N ALA A 240 8.26 -9.16 7.81
CA ALA A 240 8.43 -7.82 8.35
C ALA A 240 8.99 -7.84 9.78
N THR A 241 8.47 -8.74 10.62
CA THR A 241 8.93 -8.91 12.00
C THR A 241 10.37 -9.42 12.05
N ILE A 242 10.71 -10.43 11.24
CA ILE A 242 12.08 -10.94 11.11
C ILE A 242 13.01 -9.83 10.63
N ASN A 243 12.60 -9.03 9.65
CA ASN A 243 13.40 -7.94 9.11
C ASN A 243 13.70 -6.87 10.18
N ILE A 244 12.71 -6.45 10.97
CA ILE A 244 12.89 -5.48 12.06
C ILE A 244 13.86 -6.01 13.13
N TYR A 245 13.68 -7.27 13.53
CA TYR A 245 14.55 -7.92 14.50
C TYR A 245 15.98 -8.05 13.97
N PHE A 246 16.14 -8.52 12.74
CA PHE A 246 17.43 -8.73 12.11
C PHE A 246 18.16 -7.41 11.84
N ALA A 247 17.45 -6.36 11.43
CA ALA A 247 17.97 -5.00 11.31
C ALA A 247 18.55 -4.49 12.64
N SER A 248 17.85 -4.75 13.75
CA SER A 248 18.34 -4.40 15.10
C SER A 248 19.64 -5.12 15.46
N ILE A 249 19.75 -6.41 15.14
CA ILE A 249 20.99 -7.19 15.32
C ILE A 249 22.10 -6.64 14.41
N TYR A 250 21.78 -6.36 13.16
CA TYR A 250 22.74 -5.86 12.18
C TYR A 250 23.34 -4.51 12.64
N ALA A 251 22.50 -3.58 13.08
CA ALA A 251 22.92 -2.31 13.66
C ALA A 251 23.78 -2.50 14.92
N PHE A 252 23.43 -3.47 15.78
CA PHE A 252 24.23 -3.80 16.96
C PHE A 252 25.61 -4.39 16.60
N LYS A 253 25.68 -5.28 15.61
CA LYS A 253 26.95 -5.86 15.12
C LYS A 253 27.84 -4.80 14.49
N TRP A 254 27.25 -3.85 13.78
CA TRP A 254 27.98 -2.70 13.27
C TRP A 254 28.51 -1.82 14.41
N ARG A 255 27.68 -1.51 15.41
CA ARG A 255 28.14 -0.81 16.62
C ARG A 255 29.29 -1.54 17.28
N GLU A 256 29.18 -2.86 17.49
CA GLU A 256 30.21 -3.70 18.09
C GLU A 256 31.55 -3.56 17.32
N ALA A 257 31.49 -3.62 15.99
CA ALA A 257 32.65 -3.44 15.13
C ALA A 257 33.29 -2.06 15.28
N MET A 258 32.48 -0.99 15.31
CA MET A 258 32.97 0.38 15.51
C MET A 258 33.61 0.56 16.89
N THR A 259 32.91 0.18 17.95
CA THR A 259 33.37 0.33 19.33
C THR A 259 34.72 -0.35 19.55
N PHE A 260 34.86 -1.63 19.18
CA PHE A 260 36.15 -2.33 19.36
C PHE A 260 37.22 -1.90 18.38
N SER A 261 36.85 -1.34 17.22
CA SER A 261 37.83 -0.73 16.33
C SER A 261 38.38 0.57 16.91
N TYR A 262 37.54 1.45 17.45
CA TYR A 262 37.97 2.71 18.04
C TYR A 262 38.72 2.52 19.35
N LEU A 263 38.28 1.58 20.19
CA LEU A 263 38.92 1.28 21.48
C LEU A 263 40.42 0.95 21.33
N LYS A 264 40.80 0.26 20.24
CA LYS A 264 42.21 -0.08 19.96
C LYS A 264 43.10 1.14 19.78
N PHE A 265 42.58 2.20 19.15
CA PHE A 265 43.31 3.43 18.87
C PHE A 265 43.25 4.38 20.06
N TRP A 266 42.05 4.52 20.63
CA TRP A 266 41.81 5.37 21.79
C TRP A 266 42.67 4.98 23.00
N LYS A 267 42.93 3.68 23.21
CA LYS A 267 43.85 3.20 24.27
C LYS A 267 45.31 3.62 24.09
N ASN A 268 45.73 3.97 22.88
CA ASN A 268 47.11 4.34 22.58
C ASN A 268 47.31 5.88 22.61
N LYS A 269 46.29 6.63 23.04
CA LYS A 269 46.36 8.08 23.21
C LYS A 269 46.36 8.41 24.69
N ASP A 270 47.39 9.14 25.11
CA ASP A 270 47.55 9.61 26.51
C ASP A 270 46.81 10.93 26.77
N ASP A 271 46.39 11.65 25.72
CA ASP A 271 45.66 12.90 25.82
C ASP A 271 44.19 12.67 26.17
N ASN A 272 43.65 13.46 27.10
CA ASN A 272 42.24 13.41 27.45
C ASN A 272 41.39 14.04 26.33
N ILE A 273 40.80 13.21 25.47
CA ILE A 273 39.90 13.65 24.41
C ILE A 273 38.51 13.87 25.02
N GLU A 274 38.12 15.14 25.16
CA GLU A 274 36.81 15.55 25.66
C GLU A 274 35.68 14.86 24.89
N GLY A 275 34.73 14.26 25.62
CA GLY A 275 33.57 13.57 25.04
C GLY A 275 33.88 12.23 24.35
N SER A 276 35.11 11.70 24.42
CA SER A 276 35.48 10.41 23.80
C SER A 276 34.61 9.22 24.22
N SER A 277 34.22 9.14 25.49
CA SER A 277 33.29 8.13 26.00
C SER A 277 31.93 8.20 25.30
N GLN A 278 31.37 9.40 25.15
CA GLN A 278 30.13 9.64 24.42
C GLN A 278 30.27 9.25 22.94
N ARG A 279 31.41 9.56 22.30
CA ARG A 279 31.66 9.19 20.89
C ARG A 279 31.65 7.67 20.69
N ILE A 280 32.36 6.94 21.54
CA ILE A 280 32.48 5.47 21.44
C ILE A 280 31.15 4.78 21.79
N GLN A 281 30.39 5.30 22.77
CA GLN A 281 29.17 4.67 23.25
C GLN A 281 27.94 5.09 22.44
N GLU A 282 27.60 6.38 22.47
CA GLU A 282 26.33 6.92 21.97
C GLU A 282 26.39 7.18 20.47
N ASP A 283 27.42 7.92 20.01
CA ASP A 283 27.50 8.29 18.59
C ASP A 283 27.75 7.08 17.69
N ALA A 284 28.56 6.11 18.10
CA ALA A 284 28.77 4.87 17.34
C ALA A 284 27.48 4.04 17.19
N TYR A 285 26.67 3.98 18.25
CA TYR A 285 25.37 3.32 18.21
C TYR A 285 24.38 4.06 17.31
N ASN A 286 24.23 5.36 17.53
CA ASN A 286 23.29 6.19 16.77
C ASN A 286 23.66 6.22 15.28
N PHE A 287 24.95 6.29 14.95
CA PHE A 287 25.43 6.18 13.57
C PHE A 287 24.99 4.86 12.93
N SER A 288 25.29 3.73 13.57
CA SER A 288 24.97 2.40 13.03
C SER A 288 23.48 2.22 12.81
N LYS A 289 22.66 2.63 13.79
CA LYS A 289 21.20 2.54 13.74
C LYS A 289 20.59 3.45 12.67
N ILE A 290 21.05 4.69 12.57
CA ILE A 290 20.50 5.66 11.62
C ILE A 290 20.90 5.32 10.19
N VAL A 291 22.15 4.90 9.95
CA VAL A 291 22.59 4.51 8.61
C VAL A 291 21.83 3.27 8.12
N GLU A 292 21.63 2.29 9.00
CA GLU A 292 20.83 1.11 8.71
C GLU A 292 19.39 1.50 8.38
N SER A 293 18.71 2.25 9.25
CA SER A 293 17.30 2.59 9.06
C SER A 293 17.04 3.44 7.80
N LEU A 294 17.89 4.45 7.56
CA LEU A 294 17.82 5.26 6.34
C LEU A 294 18.10 4.42 5.10
N GLY A 295 19.13 3.56 5.15
CA GLY A 295 19.47 2.65 4.05
C GLY A 295 18.30 1.74 3.68
N LEU A 296 17.68 1.09 4.67
CA LEU A 296 16.50 0.25 4.42
C LEU A 296 15.30 1.05 3.91
N ALA A 297 15.05 2.25 4.45
CA ALA A 297 13.96 3.11 3.99
C ALA A 297 14.14 3.50 2.51
N PHE A 298 15.34 3.95 2.12
CA PHE A 298 15.63 4.33 0.73
C PHE A 298 15.55 3.16 -0.24
N ILE A 299 16.10 2.01 0.14
CA ILE A 299 16.08 0.84 -0.73
C ILE A 299 14.66 0.29 -0.86
N LYS A 300 13.89 0.27 0.23
CA LYS A 300 12.46 -0.09 0.18
C LYS A 300 11.68 0.83 -0.75
N ALA A 301 11.88 2.15 -0.65
CA ALA A 301 11.23 3.11 -1.54
C ALA A 301 11.62 2.88 -3.01
N LEU A 302 12.91 2.62 -3.30
CA LEU A 302 13.36 2.33 -4.65
C LEU A 302 12.73 1.04 -5.21
N MET A 303 12.74 -0.05 -4.43
CA MET A 303 12.09 -1.31 -4.82
C MET A 303 10.59 -1.12 -5.06
N THR A 304 9.94 -0.32 -4.21
CA THR A 304 8.52 0.00 -4.33
C THR A 304 8.24 0.80 -5.60
N LEU A 305 9.06 1.79 -5.94
CA LEU A 305 8.93 2.54 -7.20
C LEU A 305 9.13 1.64 -8.41
N ILE A 306 10.14 0.77 -8.41
CA ILE A 306 10.38 -0.18 -9.52
C ILE A 306 9.19 -1.14 -9.66
N ALA A 307 8.58 -1.58 -8.56
CA ALA A 307 7.42 -2.47 -8.58
C ALA A 307 6.14 -1.77 -9.04
N PHE A 308 5.83 -0.59 -8.47
CA PHE A 308 4.53 0.05 -8.59
C PHE A 308 4.43 1.12 -9.68
N ILE A 309 5.52 1.73 -10.16
CA ILE A 309 5.45 2.64 -11.31
C ILE A 309 4.90 1.91 -12.54
N PRO A 310 5.41 0.74 -12.96
CA PRO A 310 4.85 0.05 -14.12
C PRO A 310 3.39 -0.36 -13.93
N ILE A 311 3.00 -0.76 -12.72
CA ILE A 311 1.61 -1.11 -12.40
C ILE A 311 0.71 0.12 -12.54
N LEU A 312 1.08 1.23 -11.89
CA LEU A 312 0.31 2.47 -11.93
C LEU A 312 0.26 3.06 -13.34
N TRP A 313 1.35 2.95 -14.11
CA TRP A 313 1.42 3.38 -15.50
C TRP A 313 0.38 2.67 -16.36
N ASN A 314 0.39 1.33 -16.37
CA ASN A 314 -0.56 0.52 -17.14
C ASN A 314 -2.02 0.77 -16.73
N LEU A 315 -2.27 0.95 -15.43
CA LEU A 315 -3.63 1.22 -14.94
C LEU A 315 -4.08 2.67 -15.22
N SER A 316 -3.14 3.61 -15.37
CA SER A 316 -3.43 5.00 -15.71
C SER A 316 -4.06 5.13 -17.09
N ASP A 317 -3.64 4.31 -18.05
CA ASP A 317 -4.12 4.38 -19.43
C ASP A 317 -5.60 4.02 -19.55
N LEU A 318 -6.12 3.18 -18.64
CA LEU A 318 -7.53 2.81 -18.54
C LEU A 318 -8.43 3.99 -18.12
N THR A 319 -7.88 4.98 -17.42
CA THR A 319 -8.65 6.06 -16.77
C THR A 319 -8.43 7.43 -17.41
N THR A 320 -7.24 7.69 -17.95
CA THR A 320 -6.85 9.00 -18.52
C THR A 320 -7.73 9.39 -19.72
N LYS A 321 -8.02 8.42 -20.60
CA LYS A 321 -8.88 8.64 -21.77
C LYS A 321 -10.34 8.95 -21.40
N ALA A 322 -10.82 8.33 -20.32
CA ALA A 322 -12.18 8.50 -19.83
C ALA A 322 -12.38 9.83 -19.10
N LEU A 323 -11.41 10.23 -18.27
CA LEU A 323 -11.45 11.48 -17.52
C LEU A 323 -11.49 12.70 -18.46
N PHE A 324 -10.71 12.66 -19.53
CA PHE A 324 -10.61 13.74 -20.51
C PHE A 324 -11.41 13.48 -21.79
N PHE A 325 -12.42 12.60 -21.74
CA PHE A 325 -13.23 12.29 -22.92
C PHE A 325 -13.90 13.55 -23.50
N ASN A 326 -14.48 14.38 -22.64
CA ASN A 326 -15.18 15.63 -22.99
C ASN A 326 -14.24 16.84 -23.17
N LEU A 327 -12.92 16.67 -23.12
CA LEU A 327 -12.00 17.78 -23.36
C LEU A 327 -11.95 18.12 -24.85
N ASP A 328 -12.25 19.38 -25.15
CA ASP A 328 -12.15 19.95 -26.49
C ASP A 328 -10.70 19.93 -27.00
N GLU A 329 -10.53 19.72 -28.30
CA GLU A 329 -9.22 19.66 -28.97
C GLU A 329 -8.48 21.00 -28.93
N ASN A 330 -9.21 22.11 -28.82
CA ASN A 330 -8.64 23.45 -28.69
C ASN A 330 -8.25 23.83 -27.25
N SER A 331 -8.50 22.95 -26.28
CA SER A 331 -8.16 23.22 -24.88
C SER A 331 -6.66 23.20 -24.66
N SER A 332 -6.15 24.18 -23.91
CA SER A 332 -4.75 24.22 -23.46
C SER A 332 -4.32 22.97 -22.67
N PHE A 333 -5.28 22.17 -22.19
CA PHE A 333 -5.06 20.95 -21.42
C PHE A 333 -5.24 19.66 -22.25
N TYR A 334 -5.49 19.76 -23.57
CA TYR A 334 -5.68 18.59 -24.43
C TYR A 334 -4.50 17.61 -24.38
N PHE A 335 -3.27 18.12 -24.18
CA PHE A 335 -2.08 17.28 -24.06
C PHE A 335 -2.25 16.20 -22.97
N LEU A 336 -2.95 16.50 -21.85
CA LEU A 336 -3.20 15.56 -20.75
C LEU A 336 -4.05 14.35 -21.17
N LYS A 337 -4.88 14.48 -22.21
CA LYS A 337 -5.72 13.39 -22.74
C LYS A 337 -4.90 12.24 -23.31
N ASN A 338 -3.73 12.56 -23.87
CA ASN A 338 -2.84 11.61 -24.54
C ASN A 338 -1.55 11.34 -23.73
N MET A 339 -1.51 11.73 -22.45
CA MET A 339 -0.36 11.43 -21.60
C MET A 339 -0.49 10.05 -20.97
N ASP A 340 0.32 9.11 -21.45
CA ASP A 340 0.49 7.81 -20.81
C ASP A 340 1.04 7.99 -19.39
N GLY A 341 0.59 7.18 -18.44
CA GLY A 341 1.10 7.22 -17.07
C GLY A 341 0.78 8.49 -16.28
N LEU A 342 -0.22 9.28 -16.66
CA LEU A 342 -0.66 10.51 -15.97
C LEU A 342 -0.69 10.40 -14.43
N LEU A 343 -1.22 9.31 -13.89
CA LEU A 343 -1.32 9.08 -12.45
C LEU A 343 0.05 9.06 -11.75
N VAL A 344 1.10 8.58 -12.42
CA VAL A 344 2.49 8.58 -11.90
C VAL A 344 2.98 10.02 -11.76
N TYR A 345 2.73 10.86 -12.77
CA TYR A 345 3.09 12.27 -12.73
C TYR A 345 2.33 13.02 -11.64
N ILE A 346 1.03 12.76 -11.50
CA ILE A 346 0.21 13.34 -10.42
C ILE A 346 0.78 12.94 -9.06
N ALA A 347 1.12 11.66 -8.85
CA ALA A 347 1.74 11.20 -7.60
C ALA A 347 3.06 11.94 -7.33
N LEU A 348 3.93 12.09 -8.33
CA LEU A 348 5.19 12.80 -8.22
C LEU A 348 5.00 14.28 -7.83
N PHE A 349 4.16 15.00 -8.57
CA PHE A 349 3.95 16.44 -8.34
C PHE A 349 3.24 16.72 -7.01
N ILE A 350 2.31 15.86 -6.59
CA ILE A 350 1.67 15.99 -5.28
C ILE A 350 2.67 15.73 -4.15
N SER A 351 3.53 14.71 -4.27
CA SER A 351 4.60 14.47 -3.29
C SER A 351 5.56 15.66 -3.19
N LEU A 352 5.97 16.23 -4.33
CA LEU A 352 6.87 17.36 -4.37
C LEU A 352 6.21 18.68 -3.89
N GLY A 353 4.94 18.90 -4.22
CA GLY A 353 4.17 20.05 -3.74
C GLY A 353 3.97 19.99 -2.22
N GLY A 354 3.60 18.80 -1.72
CA GLY A 354 3.48 18.51 -0.30
C GLY A 354 4.74 18.77 0.48
N LEU A 355 5.88 18.35 -0.06
CA LEU A 355 7.20 18.69 0.45
C LEU A 355 7.36 20.20 0.61
N ILE A 356 7.23 20.93 -0.51
CA ILE A 356 7.58 22.35 -0.57
C ILE A 356 6.74 23.13 0.42
N ALA A 357 5.44 22.82 0.46
CA ALA A 357 4.53 23.41 1.42
C ALA A 357 4.89 23.03 2.88
N SER A 358 5.22 21.76 3.16
CA SER A 358 5.65 21.33 4.50
C SER A 358 6.94 22.02 4.94
N TRP A 359 7.89 22.21 4.03
CA TRP A 359 9.12 22.96 4.33
C TRP A 359 8.81 24.42 4.68
N PHE A 360 7.94 25.07 3.91
CA PHE A 360 7.54 26.44 4.19
C PHE A 360 6.85 26.58 5.54
N VAL A 361 5.90 25.69 5.86
CA VAL A 361 5.18 25.68 7.14
C VAL A 361 6.13 25.38 8.31
N GLY A 362 7.09 24.47 8.13
CA GLY A 362 8.04 24.02 9.15
C GLY A 362 9.31 24.87 9.31
N ILE A 363 9.52 25.90 8.50
CA ILE A 363 10.83 26.59 8.39
C ILE A 363 11.39 27.15 9.71
N LYS A 364 10.51 27.52 10.66
CA LYS A 364 10.90 28.08 11.97
C LYS A 364 11.22 27.02 13.04
N LEU A 365 10.76 25.78 12.86
CA LEU A 365 10.89 24.72 13.88
C LEU A 365 12.34 24.46 14.32
N PRO A 366 13.33 24.33 13.41
CA PRO A 366 14.71 24.06 13.82
C PRO A 366 15.30 25.16 14.72
N GLY A 367 14.97 26.43 14.44
CA GLY A 367 15.43 27.56 15.26
C GLY A 367 14.78 27.57 16.65
N LEU A 368 13.50 27.22 16.74
CA LEU A 368 12.79 27.12 18.02
C LEU A 368 13.30 25.95 18.85
N GLU A 369 13.55 24.79 18.23
CA GLU A 369 14.12 23.61 18.88
C GLU A 369 15.51 23.91 19.45
N TYR A 370 16.35 24.62 18.70
CA TYR A 370 17.66 25.06 19.17
C TYR A 370 17.56 25.99 20.39
N ASN A 371 16.65 26.97 20.37
CA ASN A 371 16.43 27.88 21.49
C ASN A 371 15.95 27.13 22.74
N ASN A 372 15.09 26.11 22.55
CA ASN A 372 14.64 25.21 23.61
C ASN A 372 15.80 24.41 24.21
N GLN A 373 16.62 23.77 23.37
CA GLN A 373 17.80 23.00 23.82
C GLN A 373 18.80 23.88 24.58
N LYS A 374 19.00 25.13 24.14
CA LYS A 374 19.86 26.09 24.85
C LYS A 374 19.31 26.44 26.24
N ALA A 375 17.99 26.63 26.37
CA ALA A 375 17.35 26.90 27.66
C ALA A 375 17.40 25.68 28.60
N GLU A 376 17.16 24.47 28.07
CA GLU A 376 17.32 23.21 28.81
C GLU A 376 18.76 23.01 29.30
N ALA A 377 19.75 23.30 28.45
CA ALA A 377 21.15 23.19 28.83
C ALA A 377 21.52 24.17 29.96
N ALA A 378 21.01 25.41 29.93
CA ALA A 378 21.22 26.37 31.00
C ALA A 378 20.59 25.91 32.32
N PHE A 379 19.36 25.40 32.26
CA PHE A 379 18.67 24.82 33.42
C PHE A 379 19.40 23.60 33.99
N ARG A 380 19.79 22.65 33.13
CA ARG A 380 20.58 21.47 33.54
C ARG A 380 21.91 21.88 34.15
N LYS A 381 22.59 22.89 33.61
CA LYS A 381 23.87 23.37 34.13
C LYS A 381 23.74 23.86 35.59
N GLU A 382 22.68 24.61 35.90
CA GLU A 382 22.41 25.04 37.28
C GLU A 382 22.19 23.86 38.22
N LEU A 383 21.46 22.83 37.77
CA LEU A 383 21.24 21.61 38.54
C LEU A 383 22.52 20.82 38.77
N VAL A 384 23.41 20.74 37.77
CA VAL A 384 24.72 20.08 37.92
C VAL A 384 25.57 20.82 38.96
N TYR A 385 25.60 22.15 38.94
CA TYR A 385 26.30 22.90 40.00
C TYR A 385 25.67 22.71 41.39
N ALA A 386 24.35 22.52 41.43
CA ALA A 386 23.67 22.19 42.68
C ALA A 386 24.02 20.79 43.22
N GLU A 387 24.55 19.87 42.41
CA GLU A 387 25.06 18.58 42.91
C GLU A 387 26.23 18.79 43.88
N ASP A 388 27.13 19.72 43.55
CA ASP A 388 28.29 20.08 44.36
C ASP A 388 27.92 21.04 45.51
N ASN A 389 27.07 22.04 45.27
CA ASN A 389 26.63 22.99 46.31
C ASN A 389 25.16 23.42 46.18
N ARG A 390 24.27 22.65 46.82
CA ARG A 390 22.81 22.87 46.76
C ARG A 390 22.36 24.24 47.26
N LYS A 391 22.99 24.80 48.30
CA LYS A 391 22.56 26.07 48.90
C LYS A 391 22.88 27.28 48.02
N GLU A 392 23.92 27.16 47.20
CA GLU A 392 24.40 28.25 46.36
C GLU A 392 23.72 28.26 44.98
N TYR A 393 23.50 27.09 44.38
CA TYR A 393 23.01 26.96 43.00
C TYR A 393 21.52 26.58 42.89
N ALA A 394 20.92 25.87 43.86
CA ALA A 394 19.49 25.56 43.81
C ALA A 394 18.61 26.69 44.38
N LYS A 395 18.93 27.95 44.08
CA LYS A 395 18.14 29.10 44.54
C LYS A 395 16.79 29.12 43.84
N ASN A 396 15.71 29.26 44.62
CA ASN A 396 14.35 29.30 44.08
C ASN A 396 14.18 30.35 42.98
N GLU A 397 14.75 31.55 43.16
CA GLU A 397 14.67 32.66 42.19
C GLU A 397 15.28 32.28 40.84
N THR A 398 16.52 31.79 40.81
CA THR A 398 17.23 31.35 39.60
C THR A 398 16.50 30.21 38.90
N ILE A 399 16.05 29.21 39.66
CA ILE A 399 15.30 28.06 39.12
C ILE A 399 13.98 28.52 38.50
N ILE A 400 13.24 29.42 39.16
CA ILE A 400 11.99 29.99 38.62
C ILE A 400 12.24 30.78 37.35
N GLU A 401 13.31 31.59 37.29
CA GLU A 401 13.67 32.38 36.11
C GLU A 401 13.99 31.48 34.91
N LEU A 402 14.92 30.52 35.10
CA LEU A 402 15.33 29.57 34.07
C LEU A 402 14.13 28.75 33.57
N PHE A 403 13.31 28.24 34.50
CA PHE A 403 12.13 27.46 34.16
C PHE A 403 11.03 28.30 33.47
N THR A 404 10.91 29.58 33.82
CA THR A 404 10.00 30.50 33.12
C THR A 404 10.46 30.76 31.69
N GLY A 405 11.76 30.94 31.46
CA GLY A 405 12.35 31.02 30.12
C GLY A 405 12.08 29.76 29.30
N LEU A 406 12.25 28.57 29.90
CA LEU A 406 11.85 27.28 29.33
C LEU A 406 10.38 27.28 28.91
N LYS A 407 9.45 27.66 29.81
CA LYS A 407 8.00 27.69 29.50
C LYS A 407 7.69 28.58 28.29
N PHE A 408 8.31 29.75 28.17
CA PHE A 408 8.08 30.64 27.03
C PHE A 408 8.57 30.04 25.70
N ASN A 409 9.75 29.42 25.72
CA ASN A 409 10.31 28.77 24.53
C ASN A 409 9.45 27.56 24.12
N TYR A 410 9.08 26.69 25.08
CA TYR A 410 8.19 25.55 24.83
C TYR A 410 6.83 26.00 24.31
N LYS A 411 6.21 27.07 24.85
CA LYS A 411 4.93 27.57 24.33
C LYS A 411 5.01 27.95 22.85
N ARG A 412 6.08 28.65 22.43
CA ARG A 412 6.31 29.01 21.03
C ARG A 412 6.54 27.76 20.17
N LEU A 413 7.37 26.84 20.65
CA LEU A 413 7.66 25.59 19.98
C LEU A 413 6.39 24.75 19.76
N PHE A 414 5.58 24.56 20.81
CA PHE A 414 4.33 23.81 20.74
C PHE A 414 3.32 24.42 19.79
N LEU A 415 3.20 25.76 19.73
CA LEU A 415 2.32 26.41 18.76
C LEU A 415 2.77 26.13 17.32
N HIS A 416 4.09 26.12 17.06
CA HIS A 416 4.63 25.82 15.75
C HIS A 416 4.45 24.36 15.35
N TYR A 417 4.66 23.43 16.27
CA TYR A 417 4.29 22.03 16.04
C TYR A 417 2.79 21.85 15.84
N GLY A 418 1.95 22.60 16.56
CA GLY A 418 0.49 22.52 16.46
C GLY A 418 -0.02 22.77 15.05
N TYR A 419 0.30 23.94 14.46
CA TYR A 419 -0.15 24.23 13.10
C TYR A 419 0.58 23.39 12.03
N PHE A 420 1.84 23.00 12.27
CA PHE A 420 2.58 22.12 11.37
C PHE A 420 1.94 20.73 11.30
N ASN A 421 1.50 20.20 12.45
CA ASN A 421 0.78 18.93 12.53
C ASN A 421 -0.60 19.03 11.89
N ILE A 422 -1.31 20.15 12.06
CA ILE A 422 -2.58 20.39 11.35
C ILE A 422 -2.35 20.32 9.84
N TRP A 423 -1.33 21.01 9.32
CA TRP A 423 -0.96 20.95 7.91
C TRP A 423 -0.64 19.51 7.46
N LEU A 424 0.24 18.80 8.17
CA LEU A 424 0.63 17.44 7.82
C LEU A 424 -0.56 16.47 7.80
N ILE A 425 -1.42 16.51 8.83
CA ILE A 425 -2.58 15.63 8.95
C ILE A 425 -3.60 15.96 7.84
N LEU A 426 -3.88 17.25 7.60
CA LEU A 426 -4.79 17.67 6.53
C LEU A 426 -4.27 17.24 5.16
N PHE A 427 -2.98 17.45 4.89
CA PHE A 427 -2.35 17.07 3.63
C PHE A 427 -2.50 15.56 3.37
N GLU A 428 -2.17 14.71 4.35
CA GLU A 428 -2.32 13.26 4.21
C GLU A 428 -3.78 12.84 3.97
N GLN A 429 -4.76 13.48 4.62
CA GLN A 429 -6.18 13.15 4.40
C GLN A 429 -6.69 13.61 3.03
N VAL A 430 -6.30 14.80 2.56
CA VAL A 430 -6.75 15.33 1.26
C VAL A 430 -6.19 14.49 0.11
N ILE A 431 -4.99 13.96 0.23
CA ILE A 431 -4.38 13.17 -0.84
C ILE A 431 -5.11 11.85 -1.08
N VAL A 432 -5.57 11.19 -0.02
CA VAL A 432 -6.25 9.88 -0.11
C VAL A 432 -7.45 9.95 -1.07
N ILE A 433 -8.14 11.09 -1.15
CA ILE A 433 -9.31 11.25 -2.03
C ILE A 433 -8.97 11.54 -3.50
N ILE A 434 -7.74 12.01 -3.80
CA ILE A 434 -7.36 12.45 -5.15
C ILE A 434 -7.53 11.35 -6.21
N PRO A 435 -7.02 10.11 -6.01
CA PRO A 435 -7.22 9.04 -6.98
C PRO A 435 -8.71 8.75 -7.22
N PHE A 436 -9.54 8.77 -6.17
CA PHE A 436 -10.97 8.52 -6.31
C PHE A 436 -11.68 9.58 -7.15
N LEU A 437 -11.35 10.87 -6.97
CA LEU A 437 -11.93 11.95 -7.77
C LEU A 437 -11.56 11.81 -9.25
N ILE A 438 -10.31 11.48 -9.53
CA ILE A 438 -9.80 11.25 -10.90
C ILE A 438 -10.53 10.07 -11.55
N MET A 439 -10.71 8.98 -10.81
CA MET A 439 -11.31 7.75 -11.33
C MET A 439 -12.84 7.76 -11.39
N ALA A 440 -13.51 8.64 -10.63
CA ALA A 440 -14.96 8.64 -10.50
C ALA A 440 -15.70 8.66 -11.85
N PRO A 441 -15.38 9.53 -12.84
CA PRO A 441 -16.04 9.49 -14.15
C PRO A 441 -15.89 8.14 -14.86
N SER A 442 -14.73 7.50 -14.73
CA SER A 442 -14.45 6.19 -15.36
C SER A 442 -15.23 5.07 -14.68
N LEU A 443 -15.34 5.11 -13.34
CA LEU A 443 -16.07 4.13 -12.55
C LEU A 443 -17.58 4.23 -12.81
N PHE A 444 -18.14 5.44 -12.70
CA PHE A 444 -19.57 5.67 -12.91
C PHE A 444 -19.98 5.57 -14.38
N GLY A 445 -19.04 5.78 -15.31
CA GLY A 445 -19.21 5.50 -16.74
C GLY A 445 -19.11 4.01 -17.11
N GLY A 446 -18.78 3.11 -16.17
CA GLY A 446 -18.67 1.67 -16.40
C GLY A 446 -17.43 1.23 -17.19
N ILE A 447 -16.45 2.12 -17.35
CA ILE A 447 -15.20 1.87 -18.09
C ILE A 447 -14.23 1.04 -17.24
N ILE A 448 -14.18 1.33 -15.95
CA ILE A 448 -13.40 0.59 -14.96
C ILE A 448 -14.30 0.07 -13.86
N THR A 449 -13.85 -1.00 -13.20
CA THR A 449 -14.52 -1.58 -12.04
C THR A 449 -14.00 -0.98 -10.73
N LEU A 450 -14.70 -1.20 -9.60
CA LEU A 450 -14.19 -0.77 -8.29
C LEU A 450 -12.91 -1.50 -7.90
N GLY A 451 -12.73 -2.75 -8.34
CA GLY A 451 -11.47 -3.45 -8.16
C GLY A 451 -10.29 -2.69 -8.75
N ILE A 452 -10.43 -2.21 -9.99
CA ILE A 452 -9.41 -1.38 -10.64
C ILE A 452 -9.19 -0.09 -9.86
N VAL A 453 -10.26 0.54 -9.34
CA VAL A 453 -10.16 1.75 -8.50
C VAL A 453 -9.33 1.49 -7.24
N MET A 454 -9.60 0.39 -6.53
CA MET A 454 -8.87 0.05 -5.31
C MET A 454 -7.40 -0.32 -5.60
N GLN A 455 -7.16 -0.99 -6.72
CA GLN A 455 -5.81 -1.31 -7.19
C GLN A 455 -5.01 -0.05 -7.55
N ILE A 456 -5.63 0.91 -8.25
CA ILE A 456 -5.02 2.20 -8.57
C ILE A 456 -4.75 2.99 -7.30
N ASN A 457 -5.71 3.06 -6.37
CA ASN A 457 -5.56 3.81 -5.12
C ASN A 457 -4.35 3.33 -4.31
N ASN A 458 -4.22 2.02 -4.11
CA ASN A 458 -3.05 1.47 -3.43
C ASN A 458 -1.76 1.71 -4.23
N ALA A 459 -1.73 1.47 -5.54
CA ALA A 459 -0.53 1.70 -6.35
C ALA A 459 -0.08 3.18 -6.33
N PHE A 460 -1.03 4.11 -6.40
CA PHE A 460 -0.78 5.54 -6.28
C PHE A 460 -0.14 5.89 -4.93
N ASP A 461 -0.69 5.38 -3.82
CA ASP A 461 -0.16 5.63 -2.49
C ASP A 461 1.25 5.06 -2.29
N GLN A 462 1.54 3.87 -2.84
CA GLN A 462 2.88 3.28 -2.80
C GLN A 462 3.91 4.14 -3.56
N VAL A 463 3.55 4.62 -4.76
CA VAL A 463 4.42 5.49 -5.58
C VAL A 463 4.63 6.85 -4.89
N ARG A 464 3.54 7.51 -4.48
CA ARG A 464 3.57 8.80 -3.79
C ARG A 464 4.44 8.76 -2.53
N SER A 465 4.18 7.79 -1.65
CA SER A 465 4.89 7.65 -0.37
C SER A 465 6.38 7.38 -0.58
N SER A 466 6.72 6.62 -1.62
CA SER A 466 8.11 6.32 -1.97
C SER A 466 8.85 7.56 -2.48
N PHE A 467 8.21 8.44 -3.25
CA PHE A 467 8.81 9.74 -3.61
C PHE A 467 9.07 10.63 -2.38
N SER A 468 8.26 10.49 -1.33
CA SER A 468 8.36 11.28 -0.11
C SER A 468 9.40 10.76 0.91
N VAL A 469 10.10 9.65 0.63
CA VAL A 469 10.96 8.97 1.63
C VAL A 469 12.11 9.84 2.17
N PHE A 470 12.76 10.66 1.34
CA PHE A 470 13.85 11.55 1.78
C PHE A 470 13.36 12.61 2.78
N ILE A 471 12.11 13.01 2.60
CA ILE A 471 11.50 14.15 3.26
C ILE A 471 10.98 13.70 4.61
N THR A 472 10.27 12.58 4.64
CA THR A 472 9.78 11.98 5.88
C THR A 472 10.94 11.58 6.81
N ASN A 473 12.13 11.34 6.26
CA ASN A 473 13.35 11.04 7.02
C ASN A 473 14.29 12.25 7.22
N TRP A 474 13.86 13.48 6.92
CA TRP A 474 14.72 14.67 6.96
C TRP A 474 15.43 14.87 8.30
N THR A 475 14.69 14.80 9.42
CA THR A 475 15.25 14.97 10.77
C THR A 475 16.32 13.92 11.05
N THR A 476 16.07 12.66 10.70
CA THR A 476 17.02 11.56 10.83
C THR A 476 18.28 11.77 9.98
N ILE A 477 18.15 12.28 8.76
CA ILE A 477 19.31 12.65 7.91
C ILE A 477 20.14 13.77 8.55
N THR A 478 19.49 14.79 9.11
CA THR A 478 20.22 15.88 9.80
C THR A 478 20.95 15.39 11.05
N GLN A 479 20.35 14.46 11.81
CA GLN A 479 20.99 13.81 12.95
C GLN A 479 22.20 13.00 12.50
N LEU A 480 22.08 12.22 11.42
CA LEU A 480 23.21 11.46 10.85
C LEU A 480 24.38 12.38 10.50
N ARG A 481 24.12 13.52 9.85
CA ARG A 481 25.15 14.48 9.48
C ARG A 481 25.90 15.01 10.70
N SER A 482 25.18 15.31 11.78
CA SER A 482 25.77 15.79 13.04
C SER A 482 26.66 14.71 13.69
N ILE A 483 26.16 13.48 13.79
CA ILE A 483 26.92 12.34 14.34
C ILE A 483 28.14 12.03 13.47
N TYR A 484 28.00 12.03 12.15
CA TYR A 484 29.10 11.79 11.21
C TYR A 484 30.23 12.80 11.41
N LYS A 485 29.90 14.10 11.54
CA LYS A 485 30.90 15.15 11.80
C LYS A 485 31.65 14.86 13.10
N ARG A 486 30.94 14.58 14.18
CA ARG A 486 31.51 14.31 15.52
C ARG A 486 32.37 13.05 15.55
N LEU A 487 31.94 11.98 14.88
CA LEU A 487 32.73 10.75 14.74
C LEU A 487 33.95 10.96 13.86
N LYS A 488 33.86 11.79 12.80
CA LYS A 488 35.01 12.13 11.94
C LYS A 488 36.07 12.89 12.72
N GLU A 489 35.67 13.89 13.51
CA GLU A 489 36.57 14.65 14.40
C GLU A 489 37.23 13.70 15.41
N PHE A 490 36.45 12.80 16.01
CA PHE A 490 36.97 11.79 16.92
C PHE A 490 37.97 10.83 16.25
N GLU A 491 37.66 10.32 15.05
CA GLU A 491 38.55 9.46 14.26
C GLU A 491 39.89 10.14 13.94
N ILE A 492 39.89 11.45 13.69
CA ILE A 492 41.12 12.23 13.49
C ILE A 492 41.93 12.30 14.78
N ASN A 493 41.29 12.62 15.91
CA ASN A 493 41.96 12.78 17.20
C ASN A 493 42.59 11.48 17.72
N ILE A 494 41.98 10.32 17.42
CA ILE A 494 42.55 9.01 17.76
C ILE A 494 43.48 8.44 16.67
N GLU A 495 43.83 9.24 15.65
CA GLU A 495 44.70 8.82 14.53
C GLU A 495 44.22 7.56 13.80
N TYR A 496 42.90 7.40 13.70
CA TYR A 496 42.28 6.24 13.06
C TYR A 496 42.65 6.12 11.56
N LYS A 497 43.04 7.23 10.93
CA LYS A 497 43.41 7.30 9.51
C LYS A 497 44.66 6.48 9.13
N ASP A 498 45.58 6.24 10.06
CA ASP A 498 46.79 5.45 9.79
C ASP A 498 46.46 3.98 9.44
N LEU A 499 45.28 3.50 9.83
CA LEU A 499 44.77 2.19 9.45
C LEU A 499 44.37 2.11 7.96
N ILE A 500 43.86 3.20 7.39
CA ILE A 500 43.38 3.22 5.99
C ILE A 500 44.56 3.26 5.03
N GLN A 501 45.63 3.99 5.37
CA GLN A 501 46.86 4.06 4.56
C GLN A 501 47.74 2.81 4.67
N LYS A 502 47.73 2.08 5.78
CA LYS A 502 48.49 0.82 5.93
C LYS A 502 47.82 -0.41 5.32
N LEU A 503 46.54 -0.31 4.94
CA LEU A 503 45.73 -1.42 4.39
C LEU A 503 45.27 -1.16 2.94
N SER A 504 45.55 0.03 2.39
CA SER A 504 45.52 0.36 0.95
C SER A 504 46.88 0.12 0.32
#